data_AF-A0A819PU55-F1
#
_entry.id   AF-A0A819PU55-F1
#
_cell.length_a   1.000
_cell.length_b   1.000
_cell.length_c   1.000
_cell.angle_alpha   90.00
_cell.angle_beta   90.00
_cell.angle_gamma   90.00
#
_symmetry.space_group_name_H-M   'P 1'
#
loop_
_entity.id
_entity.type
_entity.pdbx_description
1 polymer ?
#
loop_
_entity_poly.entity_id
_entity_poly.type
_entity_poly.pdbx_seq_one_letter_code
_entity_poly.pdbx_strand_id
1 'polypeptide(L)'
;MSGSPQQIQYVVNQRVIPPLCNLLQQQDPQILQVCLDAIHNILKQTPEDSLETIVVEIEECGGLDKIEHLQTHTNREIYQQSYEIIEKYFSTENDDDDDISSVSQVPRNDEFTFGNNSTNQTVPETNHHFQF
;
A
#
# COMPACT_ATOMS: atom_id res chain seq x y z
N MET A 1 24.36 -1.02 -13.53
CA MET A 1 23.97 0.25 -12.90
C MET A 1 23.30 -0.11 -11.58
N SER A 2 24.03 -0.10 -10.47
CA SER A 2 23.50 -0.52 -9.17
C SER A 2 22.80 0.67 -8.52
N GLY A 3 21.47 0.67 -8.51
CA GLY A 3 20.68 1.57 -7.68
C GLY A 3 20.87 1.14 -6.23
N SER A 4 21.64 1.93 -5.48
CA SER A 4 21.87 1.67 -4.07
C SER A 4 20.60 2.01 -3.28
N PRO A 5 20.19 1.26 -2.25
CA PRO A 5 19.00 1.59 -1.44
C PRO A 5 19.05 3.01 -0.84
N GLN A 6 20.26 3.56 -0.63
CA GLN A 6 20.48 4.96 -0.25
C GLN A 6 20.12 5.99 -1.34
N GLN A 7 20.14 5.62 -2.63
CA GLN A 7 19.70 6.50 -3.72
C GLN A 7 18.17 6.60 -3.79
N ILE A 8 17.44 5.57 -3.37
CA ILE A 8 15.98 5.58 -3.33
C ILE A 8 15.50 6.57 -2.25
N GLN A 9 16.14 6.61 -1.09
CA GLN A 9 15.87 7.63 -0.06
C GLN A 9 16.25 9.05 -0.49
N TYR A 10 17.18 9.21 -1.44
CA TYR A 10 17.55 10.52 -1.97
C TYR A 10 16.57 11.03 -3.04
N VAL A 11 15.91 10.13 -3.78
CA VAL A 11 14.86 10.51 -4.74
C VAL A 11 13.57 10.92 -4.01
N VAL A 12 13.24 10.27 -2.89
CA VAL A 12 12.12 10.67 -2.01
C VAL A 12 12.36 12.05 -1.38
N ASN A 13 13.61 12.39 -1.07
CA ASN A 13 14.01 13.70 -0.53
C ASN A 13 14.16 14.84 -1.57
N GLN A 14 13.93 14.62 -2.87
CA GLN A 14 14.15 15.62 -3.92
C GLN A 14 12.87 16.11 -4.60
N ARG A 15 11.94 16.72 -3.85
CA ARG A 15 10.92 17.63 -4.42
C ARG A 15 10.02 16.97 -5.48
N VAL A 16 9.72 15.69 -5.39
CA VAL A 16 8.74 15.04 -6.29
C VAL A 16 7.30 15.36 -5.88
N ILE A 17 7.08 15.66 -4.59
CA ILE A 17 5.77 16.03 -4.04
C ILE A 17 5.20 17.28 -4.72
N PRO A 18 5.88 18.45 -4.81
CA PRO A 18 5.26 19.64 -5.40
C PRO A 18 4.90 19.50 -6.89
N PRO A 19 5.73 18.89 -7.77
CA PRO A 19 5.35 18.57 -9.13
C PRO A 19 4.15 17.63 -9.22
N LEU A 20 4.07 16.58 -8.40
CA LEU A 20 2.93 15.67 -8.36
C LEU A 20 1.65 16.40 -7.95
N CYS A 21 1.70 17.20 -6.90
CA CYS A 21 0.58 18.03 -6.45
C CYS A 21 0.19 19.10 -7.50
N ASN A 22 1.10 19.52 -8.38
CA ASN A 22 0.74 20.38 -9.51
C ASN A 22 0.00 19.63 -10.62
N LEU A 23 0.29 18.35 -10.81
CA LEU A 23 -0.41 17.50 -11.79
C LEU A 23 -1.84 17.15 -11.34
N LEU A 24 -2.15 17.19 -10.04
CA LEU A 24 -3.53 17.05 -9.53
C LEU A 24 -4.48 18.17 -9.99
N GLN A 25 -3.97 19.26 -10.58
CA GLN A 25 -4.78 20.32 -11.19
C GLN A 25 -5.16 20.04 -12.65
N GLN A 26 -4.64 18.96 -13.25
CA GLN A 26 -4.98 18.61 -14.63
C GLN A 26 -6.39 18.04 -14.72
N GLN A 27 -7.07 18.25 -15.86
CA GLN A 27 -8.42 17.73 -16.09
C GLN A 27 -8.45 16.30 -16.65
N ASP A 28 -7.29 15.69 -16.90
CA ASP A 28 -7.21 14.34 -17.46
C ASP A 28 -7.35 13.29 -16.35
N PRO A 29 -8.43 12.48 -16.34
CA PRO A 29 -8.64 11.45 -15.31
C PRO A 29 -7.52 10.42 -15.22
N GLN A 30 -6.85 10.09 -16.33
CA GLN A 30 -5.75 9.12 -16.32
C GLN A 30 -4.52 9.68 -15.61
N ILE A 31 -4.24 10.97 -15.82
CA ILE A 31 -3.15 11.66 -15.13
C ILE A 31 -3.47 11.75 -13.64
N LEU A 32 -4.71 12.09 -13.29
CA LEU A 32 -5.15 12.18 -11.89
C LEU A 32 -4.99 10.83 -11.17
N GLN A 33 -5.44 9.73 -11.77
CA GLN A 33 -5.27 8.38 -11.22
C GLN A 33 -3.79 8.03 -10.99
N VAL A 34 -2.94 8.24 -12.00
CA VAL A 34 -1.49 7.95 -11.89
C VAL A 34 -0.83 8.80 -10.80
N CYS A 35 -1.25 10.06 -10.65
CA CYS A 35 -0.72 10.94 -9.60
C CYS A 35 -1.18 10.51 -8.20
N LEU A 36 -2.45 10.14 -8.04
CA LEU A 36 -2.97 9.62 -6.77
C LEU A 36 -2.29 8.31 -6.38
N ASP A 37 -2.09 7.39 -7.33
CA ASP A 37 -1.34 6.15 -7.10
C ASP A 37 0.11 6.41 -6.72
N ALA A 38 0.76 7.39 -7.36
CA ALA A 38 2.13 7.76 -7.01
C ALA A 38 2.21 8.32 -5.58
N ILE A 39 1.29 9.22 -5.20
CA ILE A 39 1.23 9.81 -3.85
C ILE A 39 0.97 8.71 -2.81
N HIS A 40 -0.03 7.86 -3.05
CA HIS A 40 -0.33 6.74 -2.16
C HIS A 40 0.85 5.79 -1.99
N ASN A 41 1.54 5.45 -3.09
CA ASN A 41 2.71 4.57 -3.04
C ASN A 41 3.91 5.21 -2.34
N ILE A 42 4.09 6.54 -2.44
CA ILE A 42 5.13 7.26 -1.69
C ILE A 42 4.81 7.19 -0.20
N LEU A 43 3.59 7.55 0.21
CA LEU A 43 3.17 7.52 1.61
C LEU A 43 3.27 6.10 2.20
N LYS A 44 2.86 5.08 1.43
CA LYS A 44 2.94 3.67 1.84
C LYS A 44 4.37 3.14 1.99
N GLN A 45 5.31 3.62 1.18
CA GLN A 45 6.72 3.19 1.24
C GLN A 45 7.58 4.06 2.16
N THR A 46 7.02 5.16 2.67
CA THR A 46 7.71 6.05 3.61
C THR A 46 7.64 5.43 5.01
N PRO A 47 8.77 5.31 5.72
CA PRO A 47 8.77 4.82 7.09
C PRO A 47 8.03 5.82 8.00
N GLU A 48 7.42 5.31 9.07
CA GLU A 48 6.62 6.10 10.03
C GLU A 48 7.37 7.34 10.55
N ASP A 49 8.67 7.18 10.87
CA ASP A 49 9.56 8.27 11.32
C ASP A 49 9.66 9.45 10.33
N SER A 50 9.43 9.22 9.04
CA SER A 50 9.49 10.24 7.98
C SER A 50 8.12 10.55 7.37
N LEU A 51 7.07 9.81 7.76
CA LEU A 51 5.74 9.95 7.21
C LEU A 51 5.15 11.31 7.53
N GLU A 52 5.27 11.75 8.79
CA GLU A 52 4.83 13.08 9.24
C GLU A 52 5.47 14.20 8.42
N THR A 53 6.78 14.08 8.11
CA THR A 53 7.48 15.09 7.30
C THR A 53 6.91 15.17 5.87
N ILE A 54 6.59 14.02 5.27
CA ILE A 54 6.02 13.98 3.92
C ILE A 54 4.57 14.50 3.91
N VAL A 55 3.76 14.14 4.92
CA VAL A 55 2.39 14.63 5.09
C VAL A 55 2.39 16.15 5.19
N VAL A 56 3.24 16.72 6.06
CA VAL A 56 3.40 18.17 6.19
C VAL A 56 3.86 18.81 4.88
N GLU A 57 4.80 18.21 4.13
CA GLU A 57 5.23 18.76 2.83
C GLU A 57 4.09 18.77 1.79
N ILE A 58 3.19 17.77 1.81
CA ILE A 58 2.00 17.73 0.96
C ILE A 58 1.01 18.84 1.34
N GLU A 59 0.81 19.10 2.64
CA GLU A 59 -0.03 20.20 3.12
C GLU A 59 0.55 21.56 2.74
N GLU A 60 1.84 21.79 2.99
CA GLU A 60 2.51 23.07 2.72
C GLU A 60 2.48 23.46 1.23
N CYS A 61 2.47 22.48 0.33
CA CYS A 61 2.35 22.72 -1.11
C CYS A 61 0.90 22.80 -1.63
N GLY A 62 -0.09 22.77 -0.74
CA GLY A 62 -1.51 22.77 -1.09
C GLY A 62 -1.94 21.51 -1.84
N GLY A 63 -1.26 20.39 -1.58
CA GLY A 63 -1.59 19.08 -2.14
C GLY A 63 -2.87 18.50 -1.52
N LEU A 64 -3.03 18.65 -0.21
CA LEU A 64 -4.21 18.16 0.52
C LEU A 64 -5.51 18.76 -0.02
N ASP A 65 -5.58 20.10 -0.17
CA ASP A 65 -6.78 20.78 -0.72
C ASP A 65 -7.18 20.23 -2.11
N LYS A 66 -6.20 19.86 -2.93
CA LYS A 66 -6.44 19.31 -4.27
C LYS A 66 -6.95 17.89 -4.19
N ILE A 67 -6.40 17.05 -3.31
CA ILE A 67 -6.87 15.67 -3.09
C ILE A 67 -8.30 15.71 -2.54
N GLU A 68 -8.62 16.63 -1.64
CA GLU A 68 -9.99 16.85 -1.15
C GLU A 68 -10.93 17.26 -2.29
N HIS A 69 -10.50 18.18 -3.16
CA HIS A 69 -11.31 18.58 -4.32
C HIS A 69 -11.62 17.40 -5.25
N LEU A 70 -10.68 16.47 -5.42
CA LEU A 70 -10.86 15.26 -6.22
C LEU A 70 -11.91 14.30 -5.64
N GLN A 71 -12.29 14.43 -4.37
CA GLN A 71 -13.43 13.70 -3.83
C GLN A 71 -14.78 14.15 -4.43
N THR A 72 -14.83 15.28 -5.12
CA THR A 72 -16.04 15.73 -5.85
C THR A 72 -16.06 15.25 -7.31
N HIS A 73 -15.03 14.53 -7.75
CA HIS A 73 -14.86 14.12 -9.14
C HIS A 73 -15.89 13.06 -9.55
N THR A 74 -16.40 13.12 -10.78
CA THR A 74 -17.44 12.20 -11.28
C THR A 74 -16.93 10.76 -11.48
N ASN A 75 -15.61 10.58 -11.56
CA ASN A 75 -14.99 9.27 -11.64
C ASN A 75 -14.87 8.67 -10.23
N ARG A 76 -15.58 7.56 -10.01
CA ARG A 76 -15.61 6.85 -8.74
C ARG A 76 -14.24 6.37 -8.28
N GLU A 77 -13.35 5.98 -9.19
CA GLU A 77 -12.01 5.50 -8.84
C GLU A 77 -11.17 6.64 -8.23
N ILE A 78 -11.22 7.82 -8.86
CA ILE A 78 -10.53 9.03 -8.36
C ILE A 78 -11.07 9.43 -6.99
N TYR A 79 -12.40 9.42 -6.83
CA TYR A 79 -13.03 9.67 -5.53
C TYR A 79 -12.55 8.69 -4.46
N GLN A 80 -12.61 7.40 -4.76
CA GLN A 80 -12.27 6.33 -3.81
C GLN A 80 -10.79 6.41 -3.40
N GLN A 81 -9.88 6.57 -4.36
CA GLN A 81 -8.44 6.71 -4.07
C GLN A 81 -8.15 7.96 -3.23
N SER A 82 -8.78 9.09 -3.57
CA SER A 82 -8.58 10.35 -2.82
C SER A 82 -9.12 10.24 -1.38
N TYR A 83 -10.26 9.56 -1.20
CA TYR A 83 -10.84 9.27 0.10
C TYR A 83 -9.93 8.40 0.96
N GLU A 84 -9.44 7.28 0.41
CA GLU A 84 -8.54 6.37 1.14
C GLU A 84 -7.23 7.03 1.58
N ILE A 85 -6.64 7.88 0.73
CA ILE A 85 -5.43 8.63 1.08
C ILE A 85 -5.71 9.58 2.26
N ILE A 86 -6.80 10.34 2.19
CA ILE A 86 -7.17 11.29 3.25
C ILE A 86 -7.52 10.56 4.54
N GLU A 87 -8.33 9.50 4.48
CA GLU A 87 -8.74 8.72 5.64
C GLU A 87 -7.54 8.09 6.36
N LYS A 88 -6.59 7.56 5.60
CA LYS A 88 -5.47 6.82 6.17
C LYS A 88 -4.30 7.68 6.66
N TYR A 89 -4.01 8.78 5.97
CA TYR A 89 -2.79 9.56 6.22
C TYR A 89 -3.06 10.97 6.77
N PHE A 90 -4.26 11.52 6.58
CA PHE A 90 -4.59 12.90 6.97
C PHE A 90 -5.74 12.98 7.99
N SER A 91 -6.52 11.91 8.20
CA SER A 91 -7.68 11.92 9.11
C SER A 91 -7.36 11.47 10.53
N THR A 92 -6.14 11.02 10.79
CA THR A 92 -5.72 10.54 12.11
C THR A 92 -5.11 11.68 12.92
N GLU A 93 -5.98 12.43 13.60
CA GLU A 93 -5.63 12.85 14.95
C GLU A 93 -5.46 11.56 15.77
N ASN A 94 -4.20 11.16 16.00
CA ASN A 94 -3.74 10.37 17.14
C ASN A 94 -4.71 9.27 17.65
N ASP A 95 -4.55 8.03 17.19
CA ASP A 95 -4.55 6.82 18.04
C ASP A 95 -4.57 5.56 17.15
N ASP A 96 -3.53 4.72 17.34
CA ASP A 96 -3.47 3.26 17.25
C ASP A 96 -4.10 2.48 16.07
N ASP A 97 -3.24 1.62 15.49
CA ASP A 97 -3.56 0.34 14.82
C ASP A 97 -4.64 0.34 13.72
N ASP A 98 -4.23 0.21 12.44
CA ASP A 98 -4.85 -0.82 11.58
C ASP A 98 -4.04 -1.15 10.32
N ASP A 99 -3.61 -2.41 10.28
CA ASP A 99 -3.01 -3.14 9.18
C ASP A 99 -3.94 -3.18 7.96
N ILE A 100 -3.76 -2.29 6.97
CA ILE A 100 -4.43 -2.47 5.66
C ILE A 100 -3.57 -3.29 4.71
N SER A 101 -3.49 -4.58 5.00
CA SER A 101 -3.03 -5.62 4.09
C SER A 101 -4.16 -6.07 3.16
N SER A 102 -4.61 -5.25 2.19
CA SER A 102 -5.51 -5.75 1.12
C SER A 102 -5.58 -4.87 -0.13
N VAL A 103 -5.03 -5.40 -1.24
CA VAL A 103 -5.48 -5.39 -2.68
C VAL A 103 -4.23 -5.32 -3.57
N SER A 104 -3.96 -6.16 -4.57
CA SER A 104 -4.71 -7.13 -5.37
C SER A 104 -4.01 -8.51 -5.37
N GLN A 105 -4.67 -9.65 -5.61
CA GLN A 105 -4.99 -10.18 -6.94
C GLN A 105 -5.93 -11.40 -6.78
N VAL A 106 -7.02 -11.48 -7.55
CA VAL A 106 -7.79 -12.71 -7.81
C VAL A 106 -7.52 -13.19 -9.25
N PRO A 107 -7.72 -14.47 -9.58
CA PRO A 107 -7.17 -15.68 -8.96
C PRO A 107 -6.34 -16.45 -10.02
N ARG A 108 -5.22 -17.07 -9.64
CA ARG A 108 -4.50 -17.98 -10.55
C ARG A 108 -4.57 -19.39 -9.99
N ASN A 109 -5.49 -20.15 -10.58
CA ASN A 109 -5.64 -21.59 -10.49
C ASN A 109 -4.31 -22.27 -10.84
N ASP A 110 -3.56 -22.64 -9.82
CA ASP A 110 -2.42 -23.55 -9.92
C ASP A 110 -2.54 -24.62 -8.83
N GLU A 111 -2.82 -25.82 -9.34
CA GLU A 111 -2.74 -27.14 -8.75
C GLU A 111 -1.45 -27.34 -7.94
N PHE A 112 -1.57 -27.71 -6.65
CA PHE A 112 -0.44 -28.28 -5.91
C PHE A 112 -0.87 -29.45 -5.01
N THR A 113 -0.41 -30.62 -5.42
CA THR A 113 -0.37 -31.88 -4.68
C THR A 113 0.94 -31.96 -3.87
N PHE A 114 0.96 -32.86 -2.88
CA PHE A 114 2.09 -33.32 -2.05
C PHE A 114 2.44 -32.39 -0.87
N GLY A 115 2.52 -32.85 0.38
CA GLY A 115 2.72 -34.19 0.89
C GLY A 115 3.74 -34.11 2.02
N ASN A 116 3.29 -34.45 3.25
CA ASN A 116 4.11 -34.95 4.36
C ASN A 116 5.12 -34.00 5.05
N ASN A 117 4.86 -33.63 6.31
CA ASN A 117 5.70 -34.08 7.45
C ASN A 117 5.06 -33.77 8.82
N SER A 118 4.64 -34.85 9.48
CA SER A 118 4.73 -35.19 10.90
C SER A 118 4.98 -34.09 11.95
N THR A 119 4.07 -34.01 12.92
CA THR A 119 4.35 -34.42 14.31
C THR A 119 3.04 -34.47 15.09
N ASN A 120 2.49 -35.66 15.32
CA ASN A 120 1.72 -35.87 16.54
C ASN A 120 2.01 -37.26 17.09
N GLN A 121 2.66 -37.26 18.25
CA GLN A 121 2.96 -38.45 19.04
C GLN A 121 1.64 -39.07 19.50
N THR A 122 1.53 -40.39 19.47
CA THR A 122 1.08 -41.24 20.58
C THR A 122 1.20 -42.70 20.11
N VAL A 123 2.13 -43.46 20.67
CA VAL A 123 2.08 -44.94 20.68
C VAL A 123 1.35 -45.36 21.96
N PRO A 124 0.51 -46.42 21.95
CA PRO A 124 1.07 -47.75 22.16
C PRO A 124 0.40 -48.92 21.41
N GLU A 125 1.23 -49.93 21.14
CA GLU A 125 1.02 -51.38 21.14
C GLU A 125 -0.39 -51.97 20.88
N THR A 126 -0.49 -52.90 19.92
CA THR A 126 -0.66 -54.36 20.18
C THR A 126 -1.14 -55.12 18.93
N ASN A 127 -0.56 -56.31 18.77
CA ASN A 127 -1.06 -57.50 18.06
C ASN A 127 -0.75 -57.72 16.56
N HIS A 128 0.24 -58.59 16.36
CA HIS A 128 0.09 -59.92 15.75
C HIS A 128 -0.87 -60.05 14.56
N HIS A 129 -0.35 -60.43 13.39
CA HIS A 129 -0.52 -61.79 12.84
C HIS A 129 0.06 -61.87 11.42
N PHE A 130 1.04 -62.75 11.24
CA PHE A 130 1.45 -63.30 9.94
C PHE A 130 0.25 -63.96 9.26
N GLN A 131 0.14 -63.91 7.93
CA GLN A 131 -0.32 -65.07 7.14
C GLN A 131 -0.03 -64.84 5.63
N PHE A 132 0.97 -65.58 5.15
CA PHE A 132 1.23 -66.15 3.81
C PHE A 132 0.92 -65.34 2.54
#